data_AF-A0DYX2-F1
#
_entry.id   AF-A0DYX2-F1
#
_cell.length_a   1.000
_cell.length_b   1.000
_cell.length_c   1.000
_cell.angle_alpha   90.00
_cell.angle_beta   90.00
_cell.angle_gamma   90.00
#
_symmetry.space_group_name_H-M   'P 1'
#
loop_
_entity.id
_entity.type
_entity.pdbx_description
1 polymer ?
#
loop_
_entity_poly.entity_id
_entity_poly.type
_entity_poly.pdbx_seq_one_letter_code
_entity_poly.pdbx_strand_id
1 'polypeptide(L)'
;MNNHYEPYVRNKRDLKVPYISCQDYTNLEQAAKLIPALKQINQSDRHLADAANAHTYILRSNNDDDIHKSIKYGIWTSSKENNEKLNAKYLEAQQEGIPVYLFFSVVRSGQFVGVAKLTSGYKEESFQYWWEIKKWKGHFNVQWLYVKDVPNKHFEHLRNSDNVEVTRSRDGVCLSWETGKEMMKIFERVFRQKKHFE
;
A
#
# COMPACT_ATOMS: atom_id res chain seq x y z
N MET A 1 -18.16 -5.27 31.19
CA MET A 1 -16.70 -5.10 31.34
C MET A 1 -16.33 -3.79 30.65
N ASN A 2 -16.08 -2.75 31.43
CA ASN A 2 -15.80 -1.40 30.92
C ASN A 2 -14.41 -1.37 30.29
N ASN A 3 -14.34 -1.28 28.96
CA ASN A 3 -13.13 -0.88 28.27
C ASN A 3 -12.93 0.61 28.52
N HIS A 4 -12.15 0.95 29.55
CA HIS A 4 -11.58 2.28 29.69
C HIS A 4 -10.59 2.51 28.55
N TYR A 5 -11.05 3.19 27.50
CA TYR A 5 -10.18 3.91 26.58
C TYR A 5 -9.49 5.01 27.39
N GLU A 6 -8.26 4.77 27.84
CA GLU A 6 -7.43 5.86 28.34
C GLU A 6 -7.24 6.88 27.22
N PRO A 7 -7.46 8.19 27.46
CA PRO A 7 -7.26 9.21 26.46
C PRO A 7 -5.77 9.31 26.13
N TYR A 8 -5.41 8.89 24.92
CA TYR A 8 -4.05 8.90 24.41
C TYR A 8 -3.45 10.31 24.52
N VAL A 9 -2.37 10.45 25.30
CA VAL A 9 -1.68 11.73 25.50
C VAL A 9 -1.08 12.19 24.16
N ARG A 10 -1.59 13.30 23.62
CA ARG A 10 -1.16 13.86 22.32
C ARG A 10 0.30 14.31 22.40
N ASN A 11 1.19 13.66 21.63
CA ASN A 11 2.59 14.03 21.49
C ASN A 11 2.78 14.99 20.30
N LYS A 12 3.78 15.88 20.36
CA LYS A 12 4.14 16.77 19.23
C LYS A 12 4.49 15.98 17.95
N ARG A 13 4.92 14.73 18.08
CA ARG A 13 5.26 13.83 16.98
C ARG A 13 4.08 13.02 16.44
N ASP A 14 2.85 13.29 16.87
CA ASP A 14 1.68 12.57 16.35
C ASP A 14 1.18 13.23 15.06
N LEU A 15 0.89 12.40 14.05
CA LEU A 15 0.24 12.86 12.82
C LEU A 15 -1.18 13.35 13.15
N LYS A 16 -1.43 14.63 12.86
CA LYS A 16 -2.72 15.29 13.14
C LYS A 16 -3.69 15.05 11.98
N VAL A 17 -4.44 13.95 12.06
CA VAL A 17 -5.53 13.63 11.13
C VAL A 17 -6.80 13.31 11.90
N PRO A 18 -7.98 13.73 11.41
CA PRO A 18 -9.24 13.38 12.07
C PRO A 18 -9.49 11.88 11.97
N TYR A 19 -10.11 11.30 12.98
CA TYR A 19 -10.67 9.97 12.84
C TYR A 19 -11.86 10.05 11.87
N ILE A 20 -11.72 9.39 10.73
CA ILE A 20 -12.79 9.33 9.73
C ILE A 20 -13.62 8.08 10.04
N SER A 21 -14.95 8.17 9.99
CA SER A 21 -15.86 7.03 10.00
C SER A 21 -16.92 7.21 8.90
N CYS A 22 -17.23 6.13 8.20
CA CYS A 22 -18.37 6.07 7.28
C CYS A 22 -19.42 5.15 7.89
N GLN A 23 -20.70 5.52 7.77
CA GLN A 23 -21.81 4.66 8.21
C GLN A 23 -21.94 3.42 7.34
N ASP A 24 -21.62 3.56 6.05
CA ASP A 24 -21.64 2.47 5.08
C ASP A 24 -20.44 2.58 4.14
N TYR A 25 -19.49 1.65 4.28
CA TYR A 25 -18.31 1.58 3.39
C TYR A 25 -18.61 0.88 2.06
N THR A 26 -19.77 0.24 1.92
CA THR A 26 -20.18 -0.39 0.65
C THR A 26 -20.69 0.65 -0.34
N ASN A 27 -21.23 1.78 0.14
CA ASN A 27 -21.54 2.93 -0.67
C ASN A 27 -20.28 3.74 -1.01
N LEU A 28 -19.65 3.41 -2.14
CA LEU A 28 -18.40 4.06 -2.58
C LEU A 28 -18.56 5.56 -2.84
N GLU A 29 -19.72 6.03 -3.29
CA GLU A 29 -19.95 7.47 -3.52
C GLU A 29 -19.94 8.25 -2.21
N GLN A 30 -20.64 7.73 -1.19
CA GLN A 30 -20.66 8.32 0.14
C GLN A 30 -19.27 8.22 0.81
N ALA A 31 -18.63 7.05 0.74
CA ALA A 31 -17.30 6.86 1.29
C ALA A 31 -16.27 7.80 0.62
N ALA A 32 -16.34 7.99 -0.70
CA ALA A 32 -15.43 8.87 -1.43
C ALA A 32 -15.64 10.37 -1.15
N LYS A 33 -16.83 10.79 -0.69
CA LYS A 33 -17.04 12.16 -0.18
C LYS A 33 -16.23 12.42 1.10
N LEU A 34 -16.12 11.41 1.96
CA LEU A 34 -15.40 11.49 3.25
C LEU A 34 -13.91 11.14 3.14
N ILE A 35 -13.56 10.29 2.17
CA ILE A 35 -12.23 9.74 1.98
C ILE A 35 -11.74 10.15 0.58
N PRO A 36 -11.05 11.29 0.46
CA PRO A 36 -10.60 11.79 -0.84
C PRO A 36 -9.74 10.79 -1.62
N ALA A 37 -8.98 9.95 -0.91
CA ALA A 37 -8.16 8.90 -1.51
C ALA A 37 -8.97 7.93 -2.37
N LEU A 38 -10.22 7.61 -2.00
CA LEU A 38 -11.07 6.66 -2.75
C LEU A 38 -11.48 7.21 -4.12
N LYS A 39 -11.48 8.54 -4.32
CA LYS A 39 -11.88 9.16 -5.59
C LYS A 39 -10.93 8.85 -6.74
N GLN A 40 -9.71 8.38 -6.48
CA GLN A 40 -8.68 8.18 -7.50
C GLN A 40 -8.27 6.71 -7.67
N ILE A 41 -8.80 5.82 -6.83
CA ILE A 41 -8.47 4.40 -6.86
C ILE A 41 -9.11 3.77 -8.09
N ASN A 42 -8.44 2.80 -8.71
CA ASN A 42 -8.98 1.97 -9.78
C ASN A 42 -9.37 2.76 -11.06
N GLN A 43 -8.84 3.97 -11.25
CA GLN A 43 -9.13 4.85 -12.40
C GLN A 43 -8.13 4.74 -13.57
N SER A 44 -7.38 3.65 -13.69
CA SER A 44 -6.30 3.55 -14.67
C SER A 44 -6.76 3.17 -16.08
N ASP A 45 -6.97 4.19 -16.92
CA ASP A 45 -6.60 4.16 -18.35
C ASP A 45 -5.07 4.27 -18.54
N ARG A 46 -4.33 4.29 -17.44
CA ARG A 46 -2.89 4.47 -17.40
C ARG A 46 -2.20 3.14 -17.69
N HIS A 47 -1.40 3.13 -18.75
CA HIS A 47 -0.41 2.10 -19.07
C HIS A 47 0.73 2.11 -18.02
N LEU A 48 0.41 1.84 -16.75
CA LEU A 48 1.36 1.92 -15.64
C LEU A 48 2.46 0.88 -15.78
N ALA A 49 2.14 -0.27 -16.37
CA ALA A 49 3.13 -1.27 -16.77
C ALA A 49 4.15 -0.76 -17.81
N ASP A 50 3.84 0.30 -18.56
CA ASP A 50 4.72 0.86 -19.60
C ASP A 50 5.57 2.04 -19.09
N ALA A 51 5.37 2.47 -17.83
CA ALA A 51 6.25 3.44 -17.17
C ALA A 51 7.63 2.79 -16.92
N ALA A 52 8.53 2.90 -17.91
CA ALA A 52 9.85 2.29 -17.89
C ALA A 52 10.61 2.56 -16.57
N ASN A 53 11.23 1.52 -16.03
CA ASN A 53 12.19 1.55 -14.92
C ASN A 53 11.64 1.86 -13.52
N ALA A 54 10.35 1.64 -13.24
CA ALA A 54 9.81 1.81 -11.90
C ALA A 54 10.51 0.90 -10.87
N HIS A 55 10.79 1.43 -9.67
CA HIS A 55 11.19 0.59 -8.55
C HIS A 55 9.97 -0.01 -7.88
N THR A 56 10.04 -1.29 -7.53
CA THR A 56 8.90 -1.98 -6.96
C THR A 56 9.26 -2.80 -5.73
N TYR A 57 8.36 -2.79 -4.75
CA TYR A 57 8.54 -3.47 -3.47
C TYR A 57 7.32 -4.30 -3.10
N ILE A 58 7.55 -5.41 -2.39
CA ILE A 58 6.51 -6.17 -1.71
C ILE A 58 6.43 -5.71 -0.26
N LEU A 59 5.23 -5.29 0.16
CA LEU A 59 4.95 -4.96 1.55
C LEU A 59 3.90 -5.92 2.13
N ARG A 60 4.17 -6.39 3.34
CA ARG A 60 3.34 -7.37 4.05
C ARG A 60 2.77 -6.77 5.31
N SER A 61 1.44 -6.73 5.38
CA SER A 61 0.74 -6.41 6.62
C SER A 61 0.43 -7.68 7.41
N ASN A 62 0.47 -7.60 8.74
CA ASN A 62 0.01 -8.69 9.60
C ASN A 62 -1.52 -8.74 9.74
N ASN A 63 -2.23 -7.70 9.30
CA ASN A 63 -3.68 -7.58 9.44
C ASN A 63 -4.28 -6.71 8.31
N ASP A 64 -5.57 -6.93 8.01
CA ASP A 64 -6.31 -6.16 7.00
C ASP A 64 -6.64 -4.73 7.47
N ASP A 65 -6.73 -4.51 8.78
CA ASP A 65 -7.12 -3.21 9.37
C ASP A 65 -6.10 -2.10 9.05
N ASP A 66 -4.81 -2.41 9.06
CA ASP A 66 -3.75 -1.49 8.65
C ASP A 66 -3.78 -1.23 7.13
N ILE A 67 -4.17 -2.21 6.31
CA ILE A 67 -4.41 -1.99 4.87
C ILE A 67 -5.57 -1.01 4.66
N HIS A 68 -6.69 -1.22 5.36
CA HIS A 68 -7.86 -0.33 5.28
C HIS A 68 -7.52 1.09 5.71
N LYS A 69 -6.75 1.26 6.79
CA LYS A 69 -6.27 2.59 7.22
C LYS A 69 -5.33 3.19 6.19
N SER A 70 -4.46 2.40 5.58
CA SER A 70 -3.58 2.88 4.52
C SER A 70 -4.35 3.46 3.34
N ILE A 71 -5.37 2.74 2.88
CA ILE A 71 -6.27 3.19 1.81
C ILE A 71 -6.98 4.47 2.23
N LYS A 72 -7.51 4.49 3.46
CA LYS A 72 -8.32 5.58 3.97
C LYS A 72 -7.55 6.88 4.18
N TYR A 73 -6.35 6.80 4.74
CA TYR A 73 -5.56 7.96 5.10
C TYR A 73 -4.47 8.29 4.08
N GLY A 74 -4.26 7.43 3.07
CA GLY A 74 -3.23 7.62 2.06
C GLY A 74 -1.82 7.58 2.64
N ILE A 75 -1.60 6.71 3.64
CA ILE A 75 -0.31 6.61 4.34
C ILE A 75 0.11 5.16 4.51
N TRP A 76 1.41 4.91 4.65
CA TRP A 76 1.93 3.60 5.04
C TRP A 76 3.17 3.74 5.93
N THR A 77 3.42 2.72 6.75
CA THR A 77 4.69 2.57 7.47
C THR A 77 5.05 1.10 7.59
N SER A 78 6.34 0.80 7.70
CA SER A 78 6.88 -0.54 7.89
C SER A 78 7.84 -0.55 9.11
N SER A 79 8.70 -1.56 9.20
CA SER A 79 9.78 -1.60 10.19
C SER A 79 10.76 -0.45 9.96
N LYS A 80 11.51 -0.08 11.01
CA LYS A 80 12.53 0.99 10.91
C LYS A 80 13.52 0.72 9.76
N GLU A 81 14.03 -0.51 9.67
CA GLU A 81 14.97 -0.91 8.62
C GLU A 81 14.35 -0.80 7.22
N ASN A 82 13.10 -1.24 7.04
CA ASN A 82 12.41 -1.15 5.77
C ASN A 82 12.10 0.30 5.40
N ASN A 83 11.70 1.13 6.37
CA ASN A 83 11.47 2.56 6.16
C ASN A 83 12.75 3.28 5.74
N GLU A 84 13.89 2.98 6.35
CA GLU A 84 15.19 3.57 5.97
C GLU A 84 15.57 3.20 4.53
N LYS A 85 15.48 1.92 4.17
CA LYS A 85 15.75 1.44 2.79
C LYS A 85 14.80 2.04 1.77
N LEU A 86 13.50 2.05 2.06
CA LEU A 86 12.49 2.58 1.17
C LEU A 86 12.63 4.09 0.98
N ASN A 87 12.96 4.83 2.04
CA ASN A 87 13.19 6.26 1.96
C ASN A 87 14.43 6.59 1.11
N ALA A 88 15.54 5.90 1.35
CA ALA A 88 16.75 6.07 0.54
C ALA A 88 16.45 5.86 -0.95
N LYS A 89 15.74 4.76 -1.29
CA LYS A 89 15.40 4.48 -2.68
C LYS A 89 14.41 5.47 -3.28
N TYR A 90 13.44 5.93 -2.49
CA TYR A 90 12.49 6.95 -2.95
C TYR A 90 13.21 8.25 -3.31
N LEU A 91 14.12 8.73 -2.45
CA LEU A 91 14.85 9.97 -2.68
C LEU A 91 15.74 9.89 -3.94
N GLU A 92 16.41 8.75 -4.15
CA GLU A 92 17.16 8.46 -5.38
C GLU A 92 16.23 8.50 -6.60
N ALA A 93 15.12 7.75 -6.55
CA ALA A 93 14.16 7.67 -7.65
C ALA A 93 13.55 9.03 -8.02
N GLN A 94 13.32 9.92 -7.04
CA GLN A 94 12.80 11.26 -7.31
C GLN A 94 13.78 12.13 -8.11
N GLN A 95 15.09 11.96 -7.95
CA GLN A 95 16.09 12.70 -8.74
C GLN A 95 16.04 12.32 -10.23
N GLU A 96 15.66 11.06 -10.50
CA GLU A 96 15.58 10.50 -11.85
C GLU A 96 14.16 10.53 -12.44
N GLY A 97 13.17 11.05 -11.68
CA GLY A 97 11.76 11.04 -12.09
C GLY A 97 11.14 9.64 -12.13
N ILE A 98 11.77 8.65 -11.49
CA ILE A 98 11.36 7.25 -11.48
C ILE A 98 10.27 7.03 -10.40
N PRO A 99 9.14 6.41 -10.73
CA PRO A 99 8.12 6.08 -9.75
C PRO A 99 8.52 4.88 -8.87
N VAL A 100 8.07 4.89 -7.62
CA VAL A 100 8.16 3.74 -6.71
C VAL A 100 6.76 3.18 -6.46
N TYR A 101 6.57 1.90 -6.76
CA TYR A 101 5.31 1.18 -6.51
C TYR A 101 5.46 0.13 -5.42
N LEU A 102 4.36 -0.09 -4.70
CA LEU A 102 4.27 -0.98 -3.56
C LEU A 102 3.16 -2.00 -3.83
N PHE A 103 3.50 -3.28 -3.85
CA PHE A 103 2.56 -4.39 -3.93
C PHE A 103 2.23 -4.88 -2.52
N PHE A 104 0.95 -4.76 -2.14
CA PHE A 104 0.50 -5.09 -0.79
C PHE A 104 -0.08 -6.50 -0.72
N SER A 105 0.23 -7.20 0.35
CA SER A 105 -0.39 -8.46 0.70
C SER A 105 -0.52 -8.58 2.22
N VAL A 106 -1.56 -9.27 2.69
CA VAL A 106 -1.70 -9.60 4.11
C VAL A 106 -1.12 -10.99 4.37
N VAL A 107 -0.34 -11.13 5.45
CA VAL A 107 0.33 -12.38 5.81
C VAL A 107 -0.69 -13.51 5.93
N ARG A 108 -0.45 -14.62 5.21
CA ARG A 108 -1.33 -15.80 5.11
C ARG A 108 -2.70 -15.57 4.43
N SER A 109 -2.91 -14.45 3.75
CA SER A 109 -4.15 -14.22 2.98
C SER A 109 -4.25 -15.05 1.69
N GLY A 110 -3.12 -15.54 1.16
CA GLY A 110 -3.09 -16.26 -0.12
C GLY A 110 -3.28 -15.36 -1.35
N GLN A 111 -3.19 -14.04 -1.18
CA GLN A 111 -3.42 -13.06 -2.25
C GLN A 111 -2.60 -11.78 -2.06
N PHE A 112 -2.44 -11.03 -3.15
CA PHE A 112 -2.10 -9.61 -3.07
C PHE A 112 -3.40 -8.79 -3.10
N VAL A 113 -3.47 -7.72 -2.31
CA VAL A 113 -4.69 -6.94 -2.06
C VAL A 113 -4.71 -5.60 -2.78
N GLY A 114 -3.58 -5.19 -3.36
CA GLY A 114 -3.52 -3.98 -4.16
C GLY A 114 -2.14 -3.45 -4.44
N VAL A 115 -2.13 -2.30 -5.09
CA VAL A 115 -0.92 -1.58 -5.51
C VAL A 115 -1.07 -0.10 -5.17
N ALA A 116 -0.02 0.49 -4.59
CA ALA A 116 0.05 1.93 -4.38
C ALA A 116 1.36 2.53 -4.92
N LYS A 117 1.33 3.82 -5.25
CA LYS A 117 2.50 4.62 -5.56
C LYS A 117 2.96 5.36 -4.32
N LEU A 118 4.27 5.40 -4.07
CA LEU A 118 4.85 6.26 -3.05
C LEU A 118 4.84 7.73 -3.54
N THR A 119 4.40 8.65 -2.69
CA THR A 119 4.19 10.07 -3.06
C THR A 119 4.88 11.07 -2.14
N SER A 120 5.61 10.58 -1.14
CA SER A 120 6.50 11.40 -0.31
C SER A 120 7.69 10.59 0.18
N GLY A 121 8.72 11.29 0.66
CA GLY A 121 9.74 10.69 1.54
C GLY A 121 9.15 10.38 2.92
N TYR A 122 9.99 9.81 3.78
CA TYR A 122 9.64 9.45 5.15
C TYR A 122 9.38 10.68 6.00
N LYS A 123 8.33 10.61 6.81
CA LYS A 123 7.93 11.63 7.79
C LYS A 123 7.96 11.02 9.18
N GLU A 124 8.49 11.75 10.15
CA GLU A 124 8.66 11.25 11.52
C GLU A 124 7.35 11.18 12.32
N GLU A 125 6.33 11.91 11.87
CA GLU A 125 5.03 11.98 12.52
C GLU A 125 4.37 10.59 12.53
N SER A 126 3.99 10.12 13.70
CA SER A 126 3.43 8.78 13.87
C SER A 126 1.91 8.80 13.87
N PHE A 127 1.32 7.89 13.09
CA PHE A 127 -0.13 7.74 13.03
C PHE A 127 -0.64 6.86 14.17
N GLN A 128 -1.55 7.42 14.97
CA GLN A 128 -1.97 6.81 16.24
C GLN A 128 -3.09 5.77 16.10
N TYR A 129 -3.54 5.48 14.87
CA TYR A 129 -4.59 4.49 14.65
C TYR A 129 -4.04 3.16 14.10
N TRP A 130 -2.73 2.99 13.92
CA TRP A 130 -2.16 1.68 13.55
C TRP A 130 -2.48 0.59 14.58
N TRP A 131 -2.59 -0.66 14.14
CA TRP A 131 -2.86 -1.79 15.05
C TRP A 131 -1.82 -1.90 16.18
N GLU A 132 -0.52 -1.74 15.86
CA GLU A 132 0.57 -1.75 16.84
C GLU A 132 1.21 -0.34 17.01
N ILE A 133 0.49 0.59 17.63
CA ILE A 133 0.88 2.02 17.77
C ILE A 133 2.29 2.22 18.36
N LYS A 134 2.72 1.35 19.29
CA LYS A 134 4.05 1.44 19.92
C LYS A 134 5.19 1.05 18.96
N LYS A 135 4.92 0.17 18.02
CA LYS A 135 5.91 -0.41 17.10
C LYS A 135 6.05 0.42 15.83
N TRP A 136 4.92 0.80 15.24
CA TRP A 136 4.87 1.50 13.97
C TRP A 136 5.05 3.00 14.16
N LYS A 137 6.16 3.55 13.64
CA LYS A 137 6.55 4.96 13.78
C LYS A 137 6.77 5.59 12.42
N GLY A 138 6.50 6.90 12.37
CA GLY A 138 6.52 7.67 11.13
C GLY A 138 5.56 7.14 10.07
N HIS A 139 5.63 7.72 8.88
CA HIS A 139 4.87 7.28 7.71
C HIS A 139 5.45 7.83 6.40
N PHE A 140 5.01 7.23 5.30
CA PHE A 140 5.06 7.79 3.96
C PHE A 140 3.65 8.11 3.48
N ASN A 141 3.50 9.08 2.57
CA ASN A 141 2.27 9.25 1.81
C ASN A 141 2.24 8.25 0.63
N VAL A 142 1.10 7.59 0.45
CA VAL A 142 0.87 6.65 -0.66
C VAL A 142 -0.43 7.00 -1.40
N GLN A 143 -0.43 6.78 -2.71
CA GLN A 143 -1.61 6.87 -3.56
C GLN A 143 -1.97 5.47 -4.04
N TRP A 144 -3.09 4.93 -3.57
CA TRP A 144 -3.58 3.63 -4.01
C TRP A 144 -4.05 3.69 -5.46
N LEU A 145 -3.53 2.78 -6.27
CA LEU A 145 -3.82 2.67 -7.71
C LEU A 145 -4.80 1.53 -7.95
N TYR A 146 -4.52 0.38 -7.35
CA TYR A 146 -5.40 -0.78 -7.35
C TYR A 146 -5.76 -1.16 -5.93
N VAL A 147 -7.05 -1.27 -5.65
CA VAL A 147 -7.56 -1.98 -4.46
C VAL A 147 -8.33 -3.18 -4.98
N LYS A 148 -7.65 -4.33 -4.97
CA LYS A 148 -8.15 -5.56 -5.57
C LYS A 148 -7.44 -6.79 -5.03
N ASP A 149 -8.22 -7.75 -4.57
CA ASP A 149 -7.74 -9.08 -4.27
C ASP A 149 -7.40 -9.84 -5.55
N VAL A 150 -6.13 -10.22 -5.69
CA VAL A 150 -5.61 -11.05 -6.77
C VAL A 150 -4.97 -12.31 -6.15
N PRO A 151 -5.56 -13.50 -6.36
CA PRO A 151 -5.05 -14.74 -5.77
C PRO A 151 -3.61 -15.07 -6.20
N ASN A 152 -2.85 -15.69 -5.29
CA ASN A 152 -1.43 -16.03 -5.51
C ASN A 152 -1.17 -16.86 -6.76
N LYS A 153 -2.12 -17.71 -7.18
CA LYS A 153 -2.02 -18.52 -8.42
C LYS A 153 -1.64 -17.73 -9.67
N HIS A 154 -1.98 -16.44 -9.71
CA HIS A 154 -1.63 -15.58 -10.84
C HIS A 154 -0.14 -15.17 -10.84
N PHE A 155 0.53 -15.23 -9.68
CA PHE A 155 1.90 -14.76 -9.48
C PHE A 155 2.91 -15.89 -9.23
N GLU A 156 2.48 -17.15 -9.11
CA GLU A 156 3.33 -18.31 -8.77
C GLU A 156 4.49 -18.56 -9.73
N HIS A 157 4.42 -18.05 -10.97
CA HIS A 157 5.49 -18.15 -11.96
C HIS A 157 6.56 -17.06 -11.81
N LEU A 158 6.29 -16.00 -11.06
CA LEU A 158 7.21 -14.88 -10.87
C LEU A 158 8.19 -15.14 -9.72
N ARG A 159 9.40 -14.61 -9.85
CA ARG A 159 10.48 -14.76 -8.88
C ARG A 159 11.09 -13.40 -8.52
N ASN A 160 11.57 -13.27 -7.29
CA ASN A 160 12.37 -12.12 -6.84
C ASN A 160 13.85 -12.32 -7.21
N SER A 161 14.71 -11.38 -6.82
CA SER A 161 16.16 -11.42 -7.08
C SER A 161 16.87 -12.64 -6.51
N ASP A 162 16.33 -13.22 -5.43
CA ASP A 162 16.88 -14.40 -4.75
C ASP A 162 16.32 -15.71 -5.32
N ASN A 163 15.65 -15.65 -6.48
CA ASN A 163 14.96 -16.76 -7.13
C ASN A 163 13.88 -17.43 -6.25
N VAL A 164 13.30 -16.66 -5.31
CA VAL A 164 12.16 -17.08 -4.49
C VAL A 164 10.87 -16.58 -5.13
N GLU A 165 9.80 -17.36 -5.08
CA GLU A 165 8.46 -16.92 -5.51
C GLU A 165 8.07 -15.58 -4.89
N VAL A 166 7.53 -14.67 -5.70
CA VAL A 166 7.07 -13.37 -5.21
C VAL A 166 5.99 -13.51 -4.13
N THR A 167 5.16 -14.55 -4.23
CA THR A 167 4.11 -14.91 -3.25
C THR A 167 4.69 -15.32 -1.89
N ARG A 168 5.98 -15.67 -1.82
CA ARG A 168 6.72 -16.05 -0.61
C ARG A 168 7.71 -14.98 -0.16
N SER A 169 7.79 -13.86 -0.86
CA SER A 169 8.67 -12.75 -0.49
C SER A 169 8.25 -12.13 0.85
N ARG A 170 9.27 -11.78 1.65
CA ARG A 170 9.13 -11.10 2.95
C ARG A 170 8.77 -9.62 2.76
N ASP A 171 8.41 -8.97 3.86
CA ASP A 171 8.17 -7.52 3.89
C ASP A 171 9.43 -6.74 3.50
N GLY A 172 9.29 -5.75 2.63
CA GLY A 172 10.39 -4.88 2.20
C GLY A 172 11.26 -5.43 1.06
N VAL A 173 10.91 -6.57 0.48
CA VAL A 173 11.65 -7.13 -0.67
C VAL A 173 11.49 -6.21 -1.89
N CYS A 174 12.62 -5.76 -2.43
CA CYS A 174 12.69 -5.07 -3.72
C CYS A 174 12.66 -6.10 -4.85
N LEU A 175 11.95 -5.80 -5.94
CA LEU A 175 11.86 -6.66 -7.11
C LEU A 175 12.66 -6.06 -8.27
N SER A 176 13.09 -6.93 -9.20
CA SER A 176 13.58 -6.46 -10.49
C SER A 176 12.47 -5.74 -11.25
N TRP A 177 12.88 -4.90 -12.20
CA TRP A 177 11.96 -4.17 -13.07
C TRP A 177 11.02 -5.12 -13.82
N GLU A 178 11.56 -6.22 -14.36
CA GLU A 178 10.81 -7.19 -15.16
C GLU A 178 9.72 -7.87 -14.32
N THR A 179 10.06 -8.30 -13.10
CA THR A 179 9.10 -8.92 -12.19
C THR A 179 8.04 -7.92 -11.75
N GLY A 180 8.43 -6.69 -11.37
CA GLY A 180 7.49 -5.64 -10.98
C GLY A 180 6.54 -5.26 -12.12
N LYS A 181 7.04 -5.16 -13.35
CA LYS A 181 6.25 -4.89 -14.55
C LYS A 181 5.21 -5.98 -14.79
N GLU A 182 5.59 -7.25 -14.72
CA GLU A 182 4.65 -8.36 -14.91
C GLU A 182 3.59 -8.41 -13.79
N MET A 183 3.97 -8.15 -12.53
CA MET A 183 3.01 -8.02 -11.43
C MET A 183 1.97 -6.91 -11.72
N MET A 184 2.42 -5.73 -12.20
CA MET A 184 1.52 -4.64 -12.56
C MET A 184 0.54 -5.03 -13.68
N LYS A 185 1.02 -5.70 -14.74
CA LYS A 185 0.18 -6.20 -15.84
C LYS A 185 -0.88 -7.19 -15.37
N ILE A 186 -0.56 -8.02 -14.38
CA ILE A 186 -1.53 -8.98 -13.80
C ILE A 186 -2.65 -8.21 -13.08
N PHE A 187 -2.30 -7.21 -12.28
CA PHE A 187 -3.29 -6.32 -11.63
C PHE A 187 -4.17 -5.60 -12.66
N GLU A 188 -3.55 -5.00 -13.69
CA GLU A 188 -4.25 -4.35 -14.80
C GLU A 188 -5.25 -5.30 -15.50
N ARG A 189 -4.81 -6.52 -15.81
CA ARG A 189 -5.63 -7.54 -16.49
C ARG A 189 -6.82 -7.95 -15.62
N VAL A 190 -6.58 -8.31 -14.36
CA VAL A 190 -7.63 -8.76 -13.44
C VAL A 190 -8.63 -7.64 -13.16
N PHE A 191 -8.16 -6.39 -13.08
CA PHE A 191 -9.02 -5.24 -12.92
C PHE A 191 -9.93 -5.02 -14.15
N ARG A 192 -9.38 -5.09 -15.37
CA ARG A 192 -10.14 -4.92 -16.63
C ARG A 192 -11.21 -6.01 -16.84
N GLN A 193 -10.91 -7.26 -16.51
CA GLN A 193 -11.83 -8.39 -16.73
C GLN A 193 -13.19 -8.25 -16.00
N LYS A 194 -13.25 -7.51 -14.88
CA LYS A 194 -14.51 -7.30 -14.15
C LYS A 194 -15.40 -6.18 -14.70
N LYS A 195 -14.87 -5.27 -15.53
CA LYS A 195 -15.69 -4.20 -16.14
C LYS A 195 -16.65 -4.70 -17.23
N HIS A 196 -16.55 -5.97 -17.64
CA HIS A 196 -17.39 -6.55 -18.70
C HIS A 196 -18.62 -7.34 -18.19
N PHE A 197 -18.89 -7.32 -16.88
CA PHE A 197 -20.03 -8.00 -16.25
C PHE A 197 -20.92 -7.02 -15.45
N GLU A 198 -21.15 -5.83 -16.00
CA GLU A 198 -22.21 -4.90 -15.57
C GLU A 198 -23.12 -4.57 -16.76
#